data_AF-A0A7C7VRE4-F1
#
_entry.id   AF-A0A7C7VRE4-F1
#
_cell.length_a   1.000
_cell.length_b   1.000
_cell.length_c   1.000
_cell.angle_alpha   90.00
_cell.angle_beta   90.00
_cell.angle_gamma   90.00
#
_symmetry.space_group_name_H-M   'P 1'
#
loop_
_entity.id
_entity.type
_entity.pdbx_description
1 polymer ?
#
loop_
_entity_poly.entity_id
_entity_poly.type
_entity_poly.pdbx_seq_one_letter_code
_entity_poly.pdbx_strand_id
1 'polypeptide(L)'
;MMLAALIDAGVDAEAIRRGIASLDLPGVGLSIKTVSKKGFRATAVRVKHPEQHAHRHLRDILELVERASALSDGQRTRARRVFQALAEAEAKVHGRSVDAVHFHEVGAVEAMVVDVQCIFQGLVPVADQFHTELITTSPKVKITGATHIQFDESRALEIAKEIVRRAIDRFPDRKETFIPEIRSPLVPGFSHEYIDYALGGLYRGSLRPLNDAIIAGRIRGVVANIGCNNARICHDELHRYVVTEFIKNDVLVVETGCGAIASAKQGYMTPETALELAGPGLREVCEAVGIPPVLHLGSCVDNSRILTVLAQMATEGGLGEDIADIPAVGMAPEWMSEKALSIATYCVASGAYVILGGSSGPVSGSETVLQMMSEGWEKKVGGRLEFVEEGEEIVRRALAHIDKKRADLGLAEYDPSKWGMSGDWRIPEILGLPLEERIEAVYGKAGK
;
A
#
# COMPACT_ATOMS: atom_id res chain seq x y z
N MET A 1 -20.01 -12.51 -7.67
CA MET A 1 -20.55 -12.82 -6.33
C MET A 1 -21.54 -11.76 -5.86
N MET A 2 -21.18 -10.47 -5.82
CA MET A 2 -22.09 -9.39 -5.39
C MET A 2 -23.43 -9.39 -6.12
N LEU A 3 -23.44 -9.45 -7.45
CA LEU A 3 -24.67 -9.52 -8.24
C LEU A 3 -25.59 -10.68 -7.82
N ALA A 4 -25.02 -11.85 -7.55
CA ALA A 4 -25.77 -13.02 -7.12
C ALA A 4 -26.34 -12.86 -5.71
N ALA A 5 -25.59 -12.23 -4.80
CA ALA A 5 -26.06 -11.92 -3.45
C ALA A 5 -27.18 -10.88 -3.47
N LEU A 6 -27.08 -9.84 -4.30
CA LEU A 6 -28.12 -8.83 -4.46
C LEU A 6 -29.42 -9.42 -5.02
N ILE A 7 -29.31 -10.30 -6.02
CA ILE A 7 -30.48 -11.02 -6.56
C ILE A 7 -31.08 -11.95 -5.49
N ASP A 8 -30.27 -12.67 -4.72
CA ASP A 8 -30.76 -13.50 -3.60
C ASP A 8 -31.44 -12.65 -2.51
N ALA A 9 -30.97 -11.41 -2.31
CA ALA A 9 -31.54 -10.43 -1.39
C ALA A 9 -32.78 -9.70 -1.93
N GLY A 10 -33.22 -9.99 -3.17
CA GLY A 10 -34.48 -9.48 -3.74
C GLY A 10 -34.35 -8.46 -4.87
N VAL A 11 -33.15 -8.19 -5.39
CA VAL A 11 -32.98 -7.35 -6.60
C VAL A 11 -33.58 -8.05 -7.84
N ASP A 12 -34.37 -7.32 -8.63
CA ASP A 12 -35.02 -7.84 -9.84
C ASP A 12 -34.00 -8.29 -10.90
N ALA A 13 -33.86 -9.60 -11.02
CA ALA A 13 -33.04 -10.26 -12.04
C ALA A 13 -33.47 -9.92 -13.48
N GLU A 14 -34.77 -9.70 -13.72
CA GLU A 14 -35.28 -9.37 -15.06
C GLU A 14 -34.89 -7.96 -15.48
N ALA A 15 -34.84 -6.99 -14.55
CA ALA A 15 -34.32 -5.66 -14.84
C ALA A 15 -32.86 -5.72 -15.32
N ILE A 16 -32.04 -6.57 -14.71
CA ILE A 16 -30.65 -6.77 -15.11
C ILE A 16 -30.56 -7.45 -16.48
N ARG A 17 -31.38 -8.49 -16.73
CA ARG A 17 -31.45 -9.16 -18.04
C ARG A 17 -31.87 -8.20 -19.15
N ARG A 18 -32.89 -7.36 -18.92
CA ARG A 18 -33.32 -6.32 -19.85
C ARG A 18 -32.21 -5.31 -20.14
N GLY A 19 -31.51 -4.86 -19.09
CA GLY A 19 -30.34 -3.99 -19.23
C GLY A 19 -29.29 -4.58 -20.15
N ILE A 20 -28.91 -5.83 -19.93
CA ILE A 20 -27.91 -6.54 -20.76
C ILE A 20 -28.41 -6.75 -22.19
N ALA A 21 -29.65 -7.18 -22.37
CA ALA A 21 -30.24 -7.38 -23.69
C ALA A 21 -30.26 -6.08 -24.51
N SER A 22 -30.49 -4.94 -23.85
CA SER A 22 -30.51 -3.63 -24.52
C SER A 22 -29.14 -3.16 -25.03
N LEU A 23 -28.03 -3.75 -24.56
CA LEU A 23 -26.69 -3.47 -25.10
C LEU A 23 -26.48 -4.05 -26.51
N ASP A 24 -27.38 -4.94 -26.93
CA ASP A 24 -27.35 -5.63 -28.23
C ASP A 24 -25.99 -6.30 -28.48
N LEU A 25 -25.63 -7.18 -27.55
CA LEU A 25 -24.41 -7.99 -27.58
C LEU A 25 -24.78 -9.44 -27.92
N PRO A 26 -24.61 -9.87 -29.18
CA PRO A 26 -25.00 -11.22 -29.60
C PRO A 26 -24.33 -12.31 -28.76
N GLY A 27 -25.15 -13.26 -28.29
CA GLY A 27 -24.69 -14.39 -27.49
C GLY A 27 -24.36 -14.06 -26.02
N VAL A 28 -24.51 -12.80 -25.58
CA VAL A 28 -24.33 -12.40 -24.18
C VAL A 28 -25.64 -12.56 -23.41
N GLY A 29 -25.60 -13.19 -22.24
CA GLY A 29 -26.78 -13.34 -21.39
C GLY A 29 -26.48 -13.81 -19.97
N LEU A 30 -27.51 -13.85 -19.12
CA LEU A 30 -27.39 -14.29 -17.72
C LEU A 30 -28.18 -15.56 -17.44
N SER A 31 -27.47 -16.59 -16.96
CA SER A 31 -28.08 -17.75 -16.32
C SER A 31 -28.08 -17.54 -14.80
N ILE A 32 -29.26 -17.59 -14.19
CA ILE A 32 -29.43 -17.43 -12.75
C ILE A 32 -30.14 -18.68 -12.25
N LYS A 33 -29.54 -19.36 -11.28
CA LYS A 33 -30.08 -20.60 -10.71
C LYS A 33 -29.83 -20.65 -9.21
N THR A 34 -30.80 -21.12 -8.45
CA THR A 34 -30.57 -21.53 -7.07
C THR A 34 -29.79 -22.84 -7.07
N VAL A 35 -28.70 -22.89 -6.29
CA VAL A 35 -27.82 -24.05 -6.15
C VAL A 35 -27.62 -24.39 -4.68
N SER A 36 -27.31 -25.66 -4.39
CA SER A 36 -26.78 -26.07 -3.09
C SER A 36 -25.28 -26.26 -3.22
N LYS A 37 -24.50 -25.52 -2.44
CA LYS A 37 -23.03 -25.62 -2.40
C LYS A 37 -22.62 -25.94 -0.97
N LYS A 38 -22.05 -27.12 -0.76
CA LYS A 38 -21.62 -27.62 0.56
C LYS A 38 -22.72 -27.54 1.63
N GLY A 39 -23.97 -27.84 1.25
CA GLY A 39 -25.12 -27.82 2.16
C GLY A 39 -25.83 -26.47 2.32
N PHE A 40 -25.32 -25.39 1.72
CA PHE A 40 -25.94 -24.08 1.77
C PHE A 40 -26.67 -23.72 0.47
N ARG A 41 -27.89 -23.18 0.58
CA ARG A 41 -28.62 -22.58 -0.54
C ARG A 41 -27.92 -21.29 -0.96
N ALA A 42 -27.61 -21.16 -2.24
CA ALA A 42 -27.04 -19.94 -2.81
C ALA A 42 -27.64 -19.66 -4.19
N THR A 43 -27.70 -18.39 -4.58
CA THR A 43 -27.95 -18.02 -5.97
C THR A 43 -26.64 -18.03 -6.76
N ALA A 44 -26.61 -18.77 -7.87
CA ALA A 44 -25.52 -18.78 -8.83
C ALA A 44 -25.93 -17.96 -10.07
N VAL A 45 -25.15 -16.92 -10.35
CA VAL A 45 -25.27 -16.12 -11.58
C VAL A 45 -24.08 -16.43 -12.47
N ARG A 46 -24.34 -16.84 -13.71
CA ARG A 46 -23.33 -17.10 -14.74
C ARG A 46 -23.61 -16.22 -15.95
N VAL A 47 -22.64 -15.39 -16.32
CA VAL A 47 -22.65 -14.68 -17.60
C VAL A 47 -22.28 -15.69 -18.69
N LYS A 48 -23.12 -15.78 -19.73
CA LYS A 48 -22.81 -16.48 -20.97
C LYS A 48 -22.35 -15.43 -21.97
N HIS A 49 -21.29 -15.73 -22.70
CA HIS A 49 -20.84 -14.93 -23.84
C HIS A 49 -20.12 -15.87 -24.82
N PRO A 50 -20.07 -15.54 -26.12
CA PRO A 50 -19.19 -16.24 -27.07
C PRO A 50 -17.72 -15.92 -26.78
N GLU A 51 -16.80 -16.78 -27.21
CA GLU A 51 -15.38 -16.41 -27.28
C GLU A 51 -15.24 -15.23 -28.24
N GLN A 52 -14.57 -14.16 -27.80
CA GLN A 52 -14.30 -12.98 -28.63
C GLN A 52 -12.82 -12.58 -28.51
N HIS A 53 -12.23 -12.20 -29.64
CA HIS A 53 -10.91 -11.59 -29.75
C HIS A 53 -10.99 -10.12 -30.18
N ALA A 54 -12.17 -9.49 -30.02
CA ALA A 54 -12.38 -8.11 -30.44
C ALA A 54 -11.85 -7.14 -29.38
N HIS A 55 -10.75 -6.47 -29.69
CA HIS A 55 -10.31 -5.29 -28.95
C HIS A 55 -11.37 -4.19 -29.09
N ARG A 56 -11.89 -3.69 -27.97
CA ARG A 56 -12.79 -2.53 -27.94
C ARG A 56 -12.06 -1.35 -27.33
N HIS A 57 -12.17 -0.21 -27.97
CA HIS A 57 -11.75 1.06 -27.41
C HIS A 57 -12.80 1.57 -26.44
N LEU A 58 -12.40 2.55 -25.60
CA LEU A 58 -13.33 3.25 -24.72
C LEU A 58 -14.55 3.75 -25.50
N ARG A 59 -14.33 4.36 -26.67
CA ARG A 59 -15.40 4.88 -27.51
C ARG A 59 -16.44 3.83 -27.86
N ASP A 60 -16.02 2.63 -28.26
CA ASP A 60 -16.92 1.53 -28.60
C ASP A 60 -17.79 1.17 -27.40
N ILE A 61 -17.19 1.09 -26.21
CA ILE A 61 -17.92 0.76 -24.97
C ILE A 61 -18.92 1.86 -24.61
N LEU A 62 -18.55 3.13 -24.73
CA LEU A 62 -19.45 4.24 -24.44
C LEU A 62 -20.62 4.27 -25.42
N GLU A 63 -20.38 4.03 -26.71
CA GLU A 63 -21.45 3.94 -27.72
C GLU A 63 -22.43 2.79 -27.41
N LEU A 64 -21.95 1.65 -26.91
CA LEU A 64 -22.83 0.55 -26.44
C LEU A 64 -23.70 0.97 -25.26
N VAL A 65 -23.12 1.67 -24.29
CA VAL A 65 -23.84 2.12 -23.09
C VAL A 65 -24.89 3.17 -23.46
N GLU A 66 -24.56 4.09 -24.36
CA GLU A 66 -25.50 5.13 -24.79
C GLU A 66 -26.67 4.56 -25.60
N ARG A 67 -26.41 3.62 -26.53
CA ARG A 67 -27.47 2.99 -27.33
C ARG A 67 -28.36 2.04 -26.53
N ALA A 68 -27.97 1.68 -25.30
CA ALA A 68 -28.70 0.75 -24.46
C ALA A 68 -30.04 1.34 -23.99
N SER A 69 -31.13 0.89 -24.59
CA SER A 69 -32.47 1.46 -24.38
C SER A 69 -33.07 1.18 -23.00
N ALA A 70 -32.62 0.13 -22.30
CA ALA A 70 -33.15 -0.25 -20.99
C ALA A 70 -32.32 0.30 -19.82
N LEU A 71 -31.24 1.06 -20.08
CA LEU A 71 -30.47 1.77 -19.06
C LEU A 71 -31.07 3.15 -18.80
N SER A 72 -31.22 3.52 -17.53
CA SER A 72 -31.56 4.89 -17.14
C SER A 72 -30.37 5.84 -17.32
N ASP A 73 -30.61 7.14 -17.40
CA ASP A 73 -29.55 8.14 -17.55
C ASP A 73 -28.54 8.10 -16.39
N GLY A 74 -29.01 7.80 -15.17
CA GLY A 74 -28.15 7.59 -14.01
C GLY A 74 -27.28 6.33 -14.13
N GLN A 75 -27.78 5.26 -14.76
CA GLN A 75 -27.00 4.05 -15.05
C GLN A 75 -25.97 4.30 -16.16
N ARG A 76 -26.36 4.97 -17.25
CA ARG A 76 -25.44 5.37 -18.34
C ARG A 76 -24.32 6.25 -17.82
N THR A 77 -24.67 7.26 -17.02
CA THR A 77 -23.70 8.18 -16.41
C THR A 77 -22.71 7.45 -15.49
N ARG A 78 -23.19 6.53 -14.64
CA ARG A 78 -22.29 5.73 -13.80
C ARG A 78 -21.39 4.81 -14.61
N ALA A 79 -21.93 4.10 -15.61
CA ALA A 79 -21.14 3.24 -16.48
C ALA A 79 -20.07 4.04 -17.23
N ARG A 80 -20.43 5.20 -17.79
CA ARG A 80 -19.49 6.13 -18.43
C ARG A 80 -18.38 6.55 -17.49
N ARG A 81 -18.70 6.98 -16.26
CA ARG A 81 -17.70 7.37 -15.25
C ARG A 81 -16.75 6.23 -14.92
N VAL A 82 -17.24 4.99 -14.81
CA VAL A 82 -16.41 3.82 -14.53
C VAL A 82 -15.43 3.55 -15.68
N PHE A 83 -15.93 3.46 -16.92
CA PHE A 83 -15.07 3.19 -18.08
C PHE A 83 -14.11 4.35 -18.39
N GLN A 84 -14.55 5.59 -18.19
CA GLN A 84 -13.71 6.78 -18.32
C GLN A 84 -12.57 6.77 -17.30
N ALA A 85 -12.86 6.49 -16.03
CA ALA A 85 -11.83 6.42 -14.99
C ALA A 85 -10.82 5.29 -15.25
N LEU A 86 -11.29 4.13 -15.74
CA LEU A 86 -10.43 3.03 -16.17
C LEU A 86 -9.53 3.46 -17.34
N ALA A 87 -10.11 4.09 -18.37
CA ALA A 87 -9.35 4.53 -19.53
C ALA A 87 -8.38 5.68 -19.21
N GLU A 88 -8.70 6.58 -18.29
CA GLU A 88 -7.77 7.61 -17.81
C GLU A 88 -6.59 7.01 -17.07
N ALA A 89 -6.86 6.00 -16.21
CA ALA A 89 -5.82 5.26 -15.53
C ALA A 89 -4.92 4.52 -16.54
N GLU A 90 -5.51 3.83 -17.53
CA GLU A 90 -4.74 3.16 -18.58
C GLU A 90 -4.00 4.15 -19.47
N ALA A 91 -4.61 5.24 -19.92
CA ALA A 91 -3.95 6.28 -20.71
C ALA A 91 -2.69 6.82 -20.02
N LYS A 92 -2.81 7.08 -18.72
CA LYS A 92 -1.70 7.51 -17.86
C LYS A 92 -0.61 6.44 -17.75
N VAL A 93 -0.99 5.18 -17.54
CA VAL A 93 -0.06 4.05 -17.45
C VAL A 93 0.65 3.77 -18.78
N HIS A 94 -0.05 3.95 -19.90
CA HIS A 94 0.43 3.62 -21.24
C HIS A 94 1.06 4.81 -21.98
N GLY A 95 1.05 6.03 -21.40
CA GLY A 95 1.58 7.24 -22.03
C GLY A 95 0.88 7.62 -23.33
N ARG A 96 -0.43 7.35 -23.44
CA ARG A 96 -1.25 7.59 -24.63
C ARG A 96 -2.43 8.49 -24.32
N SER A 97 -3.11 8.99 -25.35
CA SER A 97 -4.40 9.64 -25.16
C SER A 97 -5.46 8.62 -24.74
N VAL A 98 -6.46 9.08 -23.98
CA VAL A 98 -7.61 8.27 -23.54
C VAL A 98 -8.33 7.60 -24.71
N ASP A 99 -8.40 8.27 -25.86
CA ASP A 99 -9.04 7.73 -27.06
C ASP A 99 -8.26 6.58 -27.72
N ALA A 100 -6.94 6.51 -27.48
CA ALA A 100 -6.06 5.47 -27.99
C ALA A 100 -5.88 4.29 -27.01
N VAL A 101 -6.63 4.30 -25.90
CA VAL A 101 -6.60 3.23 -24.91
C VAL A 101 -7.27 1.99 -25.47
N HIS A 102 -6.58 0.89 -25.26
CA HIS A 102 -7.07 -0.46 -25.44
C HIS A 102 -6.91 -1.16 -24.10
N PHE A 103 -8.01 -1.68 -23.57
CA PHE A 103 -8.00 -2.47 -22.35
C PHE A 103 -7.17 -3.74 -22.60
N HIS A 104 -5.93 -3.72 -22.11
CA HIS A 104 -5.00 -4.85 -22.14
C HIS A 104 -4.76 -5.29 -20.70
N GLU A 105 -5.17 -6.52 -20.42
CA GLU A 105 -4.74 -7.21 -19.21
C GLU A 105 -3.30 -7.76 -19.44
N VAL A 106 -2.45 -7.68 -18.42
CA VAL A 106 -1.02 -8.01 -18.49
C VAL A 106 -0.82 -9.54 -18.56
N GLY A 107 -0.73 -10.08 -19.78
CA GLY A 107 -0.57 -11.52 -20.03
C GLY A 107 0.87 -12.05 -19.94
N ALA A 108 1.74 -11.47 -19.11
CA ALA A 108 3.18 -11.81 -19.08
C ALA A 108 3.59 -12.78 -17.96
N VAL A 109 2.65 -13.36 -17.22
CA VAL A 109 2.92 -14.22 -16.06
C VAL A 109 2.71 -15.68 -16.43
N GLU A 110 3.73 -16.54 -16.38
CA GLU A 110 3.57 -17.98 -16.66
C GLU A 110 2.88 -18.73 -15.54
N ALA A 111 3.27 -18.45 -14.30
CA ALA A 111 2.72 -19.09 -13.13
C ALA A 111 2.60 -18.09 -11.97
N MET A 112 1.42 -18.04 -11.37
CA MET A 112 1.20 -17.32 -10.13
C MET A 112 1.14 -18.34 -8.98
N VAL A 113 2.22 -18.41 -8.21
CA VAL A 113 2.36 -19.36 -7.10
C VAL A 113 1.94 -18.66 -5.81
N VAL A 114 0.96 -19.22 -5.11
CA VAL A 114 0.37 -18.62 -3.92
C VAL A 114 0.30 -19.62 -2.78
N ASP A 115 0.39 -19.13 -1.55
CA ASP A 115 0.39 -19.91 -0.33
C ASP A 115 -0.85 -19.62 0.54
N VAL A 116 -0.83 -18.59 1.37
CA VAL A 116 -1.87 -18.26 2.35
C VAL A 116 -2.08 -16.76 2.48
N GLN A 117 -3.32 -16.39 2.82
CA GLN A 117 -3.74 -15.03 3.17
C GLN A 117 -3.69 -14.02 2.02
N CYS A 118 -4.66 -13.10 1.99
CA CYS A 118 -4.70 -11.98 1.03
C CYS A 118 -4.72 -12.38 -0.47
N ILE A 119 -4.99 -13.66 -0.79
CA ILE A 119 -5.10 -14.15 -2.17
C ILE A 119 -6.58 -14.14 -2.58
N PHE A 120 -6.93 -13.32 -3.58
CA PHE A 120 -8.31 -13.26 -4.06
C PHE A 120 -8.69 -14.51 -4.85
N GLN A 121 -9.83 -15.12 -4.50
CA GLN A 121 -10.39 -16.24 -5.28
C GLN A 121 -10.76 -15.83 -6.71
N GLY A 122 -10.96 -14.53 -6.95
CA GLY A 122 -11.17 -13.96 -8.28
C GLY A 122 -9.97 -14.07 -9.22
N LEU A 123 -8.80 -14.51 -8.75
CA LEU A 123 -7.63 -14.72 -9.59
C LEU A 123 -7.79 -15.87 -10.59
N VAL A 124 -8.59 -16.91 -10.27
CA VAL A 124 -8.83 -18.03 -11.21
C VAL A 124 -9.46 -17.55 -12.53
N PRO A 125 -10.64 -16.90 -12.52
CA PRO A 125 -11.26 -16.47 -13.78
C PRO A 125 -10.42 -15.45 -14.56
N VAL A 126 -9.55 -14.68 -13.89
CA VAL A 126 -8.59 -13.79 -14.53
C VAL A 126 -7.47 -14.59 -15.20
N ALA A 127 -6.85 -15.53 -14.46
CA ALA A 127 -5.81 -16.41 -15.00
C ALA A 127 -6.31 -17.25 -16.19
N ASP A 128 -7.57 -17.68 -16.16
CA ASP A 128 -8.23 -18.41 -17.27
C ASP A 128 -8.33 -17.60 -18.58
N GLN A 129 -8.16 -16.27 -18.54
CA GLN A 129 -8.08 -15.43 -19.75
C GLN A 129 -6.69 -15.45 -20.40
N PHE A 130 -5.66 -15.98 -19.71
CA PHE A 130 -4.26 -16.04 -20.14
C PHE A 130 -3.74 -17.48 -20.17
N HIS A 131 -2.45 -17.63 -20.49
CA HIS A 131 -1.73 -18.88 -20.31
C HIS A 131 -1.29 -19.12 -18.85
N THR A 132 -1.46 -18.11 -17.99
CA THR A 132 -1.05 -18.10 -16.58
C THR A 132 -1.61 -19.29 -15.82
N GLU A 133 -0.73 -20.09 -15.21
CA GLU A 133 -1.14 -21.13 -14.29
C GLU A 133 -1.21 -20.60 -12.85
N LEU A 134 -2.40 -20.56 -12.25
CA LEU A 134 -2.55 -20.27 -10.82
C LEU A 134 -2.30 -21.53 -9.99
N ILE A 135 -1.27 -21.51 -9.13
CA ILE A 135 -0.83 -22.65 -8.33
C ILE A 135 -0.97 -22.34 -6.85
N THR A 136 -1.82 -23.08 -6.14
CA THR A 136 -1.94 -23.04 -4.69
C THR A 136 -1.03 -24.08 -4.04
N THR A 137 -0.33 -23.70 -2.97
CA THR A 137 0.68 -24.56 -2.33
C THR A 137 0.32 -25.01 -0.91
N SER A 138 -0.41 -24.20 -0.16
CA SER A 138 -0.74 -24.53 1.23
C SER A 138 -1.93 -25.49 1.31
N PRO A 139 -1.87 -26.56 2.14
CA PRO A 139 -3.05 -27.40 2.39
C PRO A 139 -4.19 -26.61 3.08
N LYS A 140 -3.86 -25.48 3.75
CA LYS A 140 -4.82 -24.60 4.44
C LYS A 140 -5.66 -23.77 3.47
N VAL A 141 -5.16 -23.51 2.26
CA VAL A 141 -5.80 -22.63 1.29
C VAL A 141 -5.78 -23.29 -0.08
N LYS A 142 -6.95 -23.81 -0.49
CA LYS A 142 -7.18 -24.35 -1.83
C LYS A 142 -8.20 -23.47 -2.54
N ILE A 143 -7.91 -23.10 -3.78
CA ILE A 143 -8.81 -22.28 -4.61
C ILE A 143 -9.38 -23.17 -5.71
N THR A 144 -10.72 -23.21 -5.82
CA THR A 144 -11.38 -24.04 -6.84
C THR A 144 -11.05 -23.52 -8.24
N GLY A 145 -10.53 -24.40 -9.10
CA GLY A 145 -10.10 -24.06 -10.46
C GLY A 145 -8.60 -23.78 -10.59
N ALA A 146 -7.89 -23.52 -9.48
CA ALA A 146 -6.43 -23.44 -9.47
C ALA A 146 -5.80 -24.84 -9.42
N THR A 147 -4.60 -24.98 -9.98
CA THR A 147 -3.74 -26.15 -9.74
C THR A 147 -3.35 -26.17 -8.26
N HIS A 148 -3.30 -27.36 -7.65
CA HIS A 148 -2.83 -27.51 -6.27
C HIS A 148 -1.60 -28.41 -6.22
N ILE A 149 -0.47 -27.84 -5.78
CA ILE A 149 0.78 -28.57 -5.55
C ILE A 149 1.12 -28.38 -4.08
N GLN A 150 0.71 -29.34 -3.25
CA GLN A 150 0.90 -29.23 -1.82
C GLN A 150 2.40 -29.14 -1.49
N PHE A 151 2.79 -28.08 -0.80
CA PHE A 151 4.17 -27.91 -0.34
C PHE A 151 4.42 -28.77 0.89
N ASP A 152 5.44 -29.62 0.80
CA ASP A 152 5.99 -30.44 1.89
C ASP A 152 7.40 -29.92 2.17
N GLU A 153 7.61 -29.40 3.38
CA GLU A 153 8.86 -28.78 3.80
C GLU A 153 10.06 -29.75 3.70
N SER A 154 9.83 -31.07 3.86
CA SER A 154 10.88 -32.09 3.71
C SER A 154 11.36 -32.26 2.27
N ARG A 155 10.55 -31.82 1.30
CA ARG A 155 10.81 -31.88 -0.14
C ARG A 155 10.78 -30.50 -0.80
N ALA A 156 10.97 -29.44 0.00
CA ALA A 156 10.82 -28.05 -0.42
C ALA A 156 11.53 -27.71 -1.75
N LEU A 157 12.82 -28.06 -1.88
CA LEU A 157 13.61 -27.76 -3.08
C LEU A 157 13.14 -28.53 -4.31
N GLU A 158 12.69 -29.77 -4.13
CA GLU A 158 12.18 -30.61 -5.21
C GLU A 158 10.88 -30.02 -5.77
N ILE A 159 9.93 -29.70 -4.88
CA ILE A 159 8.63 -29.11 -5.21
C ILE A 159 8.81 -27.72 -5.84
N ALA A 160 9.70 -26.89 -5.29
CA ALA A 160 10.02 -25.59 -5.88
C ALA A 160 10.56 -25.73 -7.31
N LYS A 161 11.46 -26.69 -7.56
CA LYS A 161 11.98 -26.98 -8.91
C LYS A 161 10.88 -27.49 -9.84
N GLU A 162 9.96 -28.32 -9.35
CA GLU A 162 8.80 -28.77 -10.13
C GLU A 162 7.94 -27.58 -10.56
N ILE A 163 7.57 -26.70 -9.62
CA ILE A 163 6.77 -25.51 -9.89
C ILE A 163 7.47 -24.60 -10.92
N VAL A 164 8.78 -24.38 -10.78
CA VAL A 164 9.55 -23.57 -11.74
C VAL A 164 9.58 -24.21 -13.13
N ARG A 165 9.75 -25.54 -13.22
CA ARG A 165 9.70 -26.24 -14.52
C ARG A 165 8.34 -26.07 -15.20
N ARG A 166 7.24 -26.17 -14.45
CA ARG A 166 5.90 -25.90 -14.99
C ARG A 166 5.78 -24.49 -15.54
N ALA A 167 6.29 -23.48 -14.83
CA ALA A 167 6.30 -22.11 -15.32
C ALA A 167 7.10 -21.99 -16.63
N ILE A 168 8.28 -22.63 -16.72
CA ILE A 168 9.09 -22.68 -17.95
C ILE A 168 8.32 -23.35 -19.09
N ASP A 169 7.65 -24.48 -18.83
CA ASP A 169 6.88 -25.21 -19.83
C ASP A 169 5.67 -24.42 -20.34
N ARG A 170 5.17 -23.45 -19.56
CA ARG A 170 4.09 -22.51 -19.96
C ARG A 170 4.59 -21.34 -20.79
N PHE A 171 5.87 -20.99 -20.73
CA PHE A 171 6.41 -19.84 -21.46
C PHE A 171 6.12 -19.86 -22.97
N PRO A 172 6.19 -21.00 -23.69
CA PRO A 172 5.81 -21.07 -25.11
C PRO A 172 4.34 -20.74 -25.41
N ASP A 173 3.44 -20.87 -24.43
CA ASP A 173 2.01 -20.56 -24.57
C ASP A 173 1.72 -19.05 -24.43
N ARG A 174 2.72 -18.26 -24.04
CA ARG A 174 2.62 -16.80 -23.88
C ARG A 174 2.26 -16.15 -25.21
N LYS A 175 1.21 -15.33 -25.18
CA LYS A 175 0.75 -14.53 -26.33
C LYS A 175 1.38 -13.13 -26.31
N GLU A 176 0.85 -12.22 -27.12
CA GLU A 176 1.23 -10.81 -27.06
C GLU A 176 0.99 -10.25 -25.66
N THR A 177 1.98 -9.50 -25.16
CA THR A 177 1.96 -8.97 -23.79
C THR A 177 2.21 -7.47 -23.81
N PHE A 178 1.55 -6.76 -22.90
CA PHE A 178 1.87 -5.38 -22.58
C PHE A 178 2.43 -5.28 -21.17
N ILE A 179 3.64 -4.76 -21.02
CA ILE A 179 4.26 -4.47 -19.72
C ILE A 179 4.50 -2.95 -19.67
N PRO A 180 3.84 -2.21 -18.76
CA PRO A 180 4.11 -0.78 -18.62
C PRO A 180 5.56 -0.54 -18.17
N GLU A 181 6.25 0.41 -18.81
CA GLU A 181 7.60 0.86 -18.42
C GLU A 181 7.55 1.84 -17.24
N ILE A 182 6.80 1.47 -16.19
CA ILE A 182 6.67 2.23 -14.95
C ILE A 182 7.32 1.42 -13.84
N ARG A 183 8.46 1.92 -13.36
CA ARG A 183 9.24 1.29 -12.30
C ARG A 183 9.88 2.38 -11.45
N SER A 184 10.03 2.06 -10.17
CA SER A 184 10.68 2.93 -9.20
C SER A 184 11.77 2.12 -8.49
N PRO A 185 12.99 2.65 -8.34
CA PRO A 185 13.99 2.03 -7.49
C PRO A 185 13.52 2.03 -6.03
N LEU A 186 14.01 1.07 -5.24
CA LEU A 186 13.78 1.04 -3.81
C LEU A 186 15.02 0.52 -3.07
N VAL A 187 15.21 1.00 -1.84
CA VAL A 187 16.17 0.47 -0.87
C VAL A 187 15.40 -0.19 0.27
N PRO A 188 15.19 -1.52 0.23
CA PRO A 188 14.52 -2.25 1.31
C PRO A 188 15.51 -2.74 2.38
N GLY A 189 15.00 -3.40 3.41
CA GLY A 189 15.84 -4.18 4.34
C GLY A 189 16.28 -3.44 5.60
N PHE A 190 15.54 -2.39 5.98
CA PHE A 190 15.75 -1.65 7.24
C PHE A 190 15.24 -2.44 8.43
N SER A 191 15.87 -3.58 8.70
CA SER A 191 15.73 -4.30 9.97
C SER A 191 16.20 -3.43 11.14
N HIS A 192 15.77 -3.71 12.38
CA HIS A 192 16.21 -2.91 13.53
C HIS A 192 17.74 -3.01 13.70
N GLU A 193 18.32 -4.18 13.40
CA GLU A 193 19.76 -4.41 13.38
C GLU A 193 20.48 -3.55 12.31
N TYR A 194 19.87 -3.40 11.14
CA TYR A 194 20.45 -2.55 10.08
C TYR A 194 20.28 -1.06 10.39
N ILE A 195 19.19 -0.66 11.03
CA ILE A 195 19.00 0.73 11.48
C ILE A 195 20.10 1.10 12.49
N ASP A 196 20.38 0.24 13.47
CA ASP A 196 21.49 0.43 14.41
C ASP A 196 22.82 0.59 13.66
N TYR A 197 23.09 -0.29 12.69
CA TYR A 197 24.28 -0.19 11.84
C TYR A 197 24.32 1.11 11.03
N ALA A 198 23.21 1.56 10.45
CA ALA A 198 23.16 2.79 9.68
C ALA A 198 23.47 4.01 10.56
N LEU A 199 22.99 4.03 11.80
CA LEU A 199 23.16 5.16 12.71
C LEU A 199 24.53 5.23 13.39
N GLY A 200 25.21 4.09 13.61
CA GLY A 200 26.46 4.05 14.38
C GLY A 200 27.53 3.07 13.91
N GLY A 201 27.30 2.39 12.79
CA GLY A 201 28.16 1.33 12.26
C GLY A 201 28.23 0.12 13.20
N LEU A 202 29.23 -0.74 12.97
CA LEU A 202 29.39 -1.99 13.73
C LEU A 202 29.69 -1.78 15.22
N TYR A 203 30.38 -0.69 15.58
CA TYR A 203 30.94 -0.49 16.92
C TYR A 203 30.14 0.44 17.83
N ARG A 204 29.21 1.22 17.26
CA ARG A 204 28.40 2.19 18.00
C ARG A 204 26.93 2.15 17.57
N GLY A 205 26.49 1.04 16.96
CA GLY A 205 25.12 0.90 16.52
C GLY A 205 24.16 0.98 17.69
N SER A 206 23.29 1.98 17.67
CA SER A 206 22.16 2.15 18.58
C SER A 206 21.17 3.16 18.00
N LEU A 207 20.00 3.28 18.62
CA LEU A 207 18.99 4.27 18.26
C LEU A 207 19.26 5.66 18.87
N ARG A 208 20.40 5.85 19.56
CA ARG A 208 20.71 7.14 20.19
C ARG A 208 20.71 8.31 19.20
N PRO A 209 21.32 8.20 18.00
CA PRO A 209 21.29 9.28 17.03
C PRO A 209 19.87 9.62 16.56
N LEU A 210 18.97 8.64 16.47
CA LEU A 210 17.57 8.86 16.15
C LEU A 210 16.87 9.62 17.30
N ASN A 211 17.05 9.17 18.54
CA ASN A 211 16.48 9.85 19.71
C ASN A 211 16.98 11.30 19.80
N ASP A 212 18.28 11.53 19.64
CA ASP A 212 18.87 12.87 19.69
C ASP A 212 18.33 13.78 18.56
N ALA A 213 18.12 13.24 17.36
CA ALA A 213 17.49 13.98 16.27
C ALA A 213 16.05 14.41 16.60
N ILE A 214 15.30 13.54 17.29
CA ILE A 214 13.94 13.86 17.76
C ILE A 214 13.98 14.92 18.86
N ILE A 215 14.85 14.74 19.86
CA ILE A 215 15.03 15.67 21.00
C ILE A 215 15.43 17.06 20.50
N ALA A 216 16.36 17.14 19.56
CA ALA A 216 16.79 18.40 18.95
C ALA A 216 15.68 19.08 18.13
N GLY A 217 14.69 18.31 17.67
CA GLY A 217 13.61 18.76 16.79
C GLY A 217 13.98 18.77 15.32
N ARG A 218 15.01 18.03 14.90
CA ARG A 218 15.31 17.76 13.47
C ARG A 218 14.31 16.78 12.89
N ILE A 219 13.99 15.75 13.66
CA ILE A 219 12.85 14.87 13.38
C ILE A 219 11.75 15.27 14.35
N ARG A 220 10.57 15.60 13.82
CA ARG A 220 9.41 15.97 14.64
C ARG A 220 8.93 14.77 15.46
N GLY A 221 8.83 13.62 14.80
CA GLY A 221 8.46 12.34 15.40
C GLY A 221 8.56 11.22 14.37
N VAL A 222 8.01 10.05 14.69
CA VAL A 222 8.05 8.87 13.81
C VAL A 222 6.65 8.35 13.53
N VAL A 223 6.36 7.99 12.29
CA VAL A 223 5.07 7.39 11.89
C VAL A 223 5.29 6.01 11.29
N ALA A 224 4.52 5.04 11.75
CA ALA A 224 4.41 3.74 11.12
C ALA A 224 3.21 3.68 10.16
N ASN A 225 3.45 3.75 8.85
CA ASN A 225 2.40 3.60 7.82
C ASN A 225 2.37 2.15 7.31
N ILE A 226 1.39 1.38 7.79
CA ILE A 226 1.29 -0.06 7.56
C ILE A 226 -0.06 -0.39 6.91
N GLY A 227 -0.36 -1.67 6.71
CA GLY A 227 -1.72 -2.11 6.39
C GLY A 227 -1.87 -2.69 4.99
N CYS A 228 -3.09 -2.55 4.47
CA CYS A 228 -3.57 -3.17 3.22
C CYS A 228 -3.99 -2.08 2.23
N ASN A 229 -4.62 -2.45 1.12
CA ASN A 229 -5.47 -1.55 0.35
C ASN A 229 -6.95 -1.91 0.54
N ASN A 230 -7.85 -0.94 0.38
CA ASN A 230 -9.29 -1.13 0.52
C ASN A 230 -10.02 -0.47 -0.65
N ALA A 231 -10.83 -1.24 -1.37
CA ALA A 231 -11.54 -0.79 -2.58
C ALA A 231 -12.58 0.34 -2.35
N ARG A 232 -12.79 0.76 -1.10
CA ARG A 232 -13.57 1.96 -0.77
C ARG A 232 -12.85 3.26 -1.14
N ILE A 233 -11.53 3.22 -1.26
CA ILE A 233 -10.68 4.37 -1.57
C ILE A 233 -9.92 4.06 -2.87
N CYS A 234 -9.46 5.11 -3.55
CA CYS A 234 -8.53 4.95 -4.66
C CYS A 234 -7.26 4.24 -4.17
N HIS A 235 -6.85 3.20 -4.89
CA HIS A 235 -5.72 2.34 -4.54
C HIS A 235 -4.43 3.17 -4.36
N ASP A 236 -3.77 3.03 -3.21
CA ASP A 236 -2.56 3.73 -2.75
C ASP A 236 -2.71 5.23 -2.49
N GLU A 237 -3.86 5.84 -2.78
CA GLU A 237 -3.99 7.29 -2.72
C GLU A 237 -3.86 7.82 -1.29
N LEU A 238 -4.44 7.12 -0.31
CA LEU A 238 -4.39 7.58 1.07
C LEU A 238 -3.02 7.28 1.69
N HIS A 239 -2.40 6.14 1.35
CA HIS A 239 -0.99 5.91 1.69
C HIS A 239 -0.08 7.02 1.13
N ARG A 240 -0.21 7.33 -0.15
CA ARG A 240 0.58 8.39 -0.82
C ARG A 240 0.39 9.74 -0.14
N TYR A 241 -0.87 10.12 0.11
CA TYR A 241 -1.20 11.39 0.73
C TYR A 241 -0.56 11.54 2.11
N VAL A 242 -0.81 10.60 3.03
CA VAL A 242 -0.34 10.74 4.41
C VAL A 242 1.20 10.71 4.49
N VAL A 243 1.85 9.83 3.73
CA VAL A 243 3.32 9.75 3.70
C VAL A 243 3.93 11.04 3.19
N THR A 244 3.39 11.60 2.10
CA THR A 244 3.84 12.89 1.55
C THR A 244 3.75 14.00 2.58
N GLU A 245 2.65 14.07 3.33
CA GLU A 245 2.48 15.13 4.32
C GLU A 245 3.38 14.93 5.55
N PHE A 246 3.65 13.69 5.97
CA PHE A 246 4.57 13.42 7.07
C PHE A 246 6.03 13.77 6.72
N ILE A 247 6.54 13.34 5.57
CA ILE A 247 7.93 13.63 5.20
C ILE A 247 8.18 15.14 5.06
N LYS A 248 7.21 15.90 4.51
CA LYS A 248 7.27 17.37 4.44
C LYS A 248 7.30 18.05 5.81
N ASN A 249 6.73 17.39 6.82
CA ASN A 249 6.63 17.90 8.20
C ASN A 249 7.71 17.30 9.13
N ASP A 250 8.86 16.92 8.57
CA ASP A 250 10.01 16.38 9.29
C ASP A 250 9.69 15.12 10.12
N VAL A 251 8.72 14.31 9.69
CA VAL A 251 8.38 13.04 10.33
C VAL A 251 9.01 11.89 9.57
N LEU A 252 9.85 11.11 10.25
CA LEU A 252 10.42 9.89 9.69
C LEU A 252 9.32 8.83 9.55
N VAL A 253 9.19 8.23 8.37
CA VAL A 253 8.16 7.21 8.11
C VAL A 253 8.79 5.82 8.07
N VAL A 254 8.19 4.86 8.76
CA VAL A 254 8.54 3.44 8.68
C VAL A 254 7.35 2.65 8.16
N GLU A 255 7.60 1.65 7.32
CA GLU A 255 6.51 0.95 6.62
C GLU A 255 6.73 -0.55 6.53
N THR A 256 5.60 -1.27 6.51
CA THR A 256 5.56 -2.70 6.21
C THR A 256 4.39 -3.04 5.30
N GLY A 257 4.43 -4.24 4.70
CA GLY A 257 3.29 -4.80 3.96
C GLY A 257 2.88 -3.96 2.75
N CYS A 258 1.58 -3.79 2.53
CA CYS A 258 1.08 -3.06 1.35
C CYS A 258 1.39 -1.56 1.39
N GLY A 259 1.47 -0.95 2.59
CA GLY A 259 1.88 0.45 2.73
C GLY A 259 3.29 0.67 2.17
N ALA A 260 4.22 -0.22 2.53
CA ALA A 260 5.58 -0.22 1.99
C ALA A 260 5.62 -0.36 0.46
N ILE A 261 4.77 -1.23 -0.11
CA ILE A 261 4.67 -1.40 -1.57
C ILE A 261 4.09 -0.14 -2.23
N ALA A 262 3.11 0.51 -1.60
CA ALA A 262 2.53 1.76 -2.10
C ALA A 262 3.61 2.84 -2.23
N SER A 263 4.36 3.11 -1.17
CA SER A 263 5.47 4.08 -1.17
C SER A 263 6.62 3.69 -2.09
N ALA A 264 6.95 2.40 -2.20
CA ALA A 264 7.93 1.91 -3.17
C ALA A 264 7.52 2.24 -4.60
N LYS A 265 6.24 2.02 -4.98
CA LYS A 265 5.74 2.37 -6.32
C LYS A 265 5.78 3.88 -6.58
N GLN A 266 5.57 4.71 -5.56
CA GLN A 266 5.69 6.17 -5.65
C GLN A 266 7.14 6.67 -5.65
N GLY A 267 8.13 5.79 -5.41
CA GLY A 267 9.53 6.15 -5.39
C GLY A 267 10.00 6.82 -4.09
N TYR A 268 9.30 6.61 -2.97
CA TYR A 268 9.67 7.26 -1.69
C TYR A 268 10.78 6.56 -0.89
N MET A 269 11.20 5.37 -1.35
CA MET A 269 12.14 4.51 -0.65
C MET A 269 13.56 4.63 -1.21
N THR A 270 13.96 5.84 -1.63
CA THR A 270 15.34 6.14 -2.00
C THR A 270 15.88 7.35 -1.25
N PRO A 271 17.20 7.46 -1.03
CA PRO A 271 17.80 8.61 -0.37
C PRO A 271 17.47 9.95 -1.07
N GLU A 272 17.36 9.93 -2.40
CA GLU A 272 17.07 11.12 -3.20
C GLU A 272 15.69 11.71 -2.87
N THR A 273 14.72 10.88 -2.46
CA THR A 273 13.40 11.36 -2.02
C THR A 273 13.52 12.38 -0.88
N ALA A 274 14.49 12.22 0.03
CA ALA A 274 14.68 13.17 1.13
C ALA A 274 15.10 14.55 0.60
N LEU A 275 15.88 14.60 -0.47
CA LEU A 275 16.34 15.86 -1.09
C LEU A 275 15.18 16.62 -1.73
N GLU A 276 14.21 15.89 -2.28
CA GLU A 276 13.10 16.43 -3.07
C GLU A 276 11.88 16.80 -2.22
N LEU A 277 11.54 15.98 -1.22
CA LEU A 277 10.23 16.04 -0.56
C LEU A 277 10.29 16.22 0.96
N ALA A 278 11.38 15.82 1.63
CA ALA A 278 11.45 15.92 3.07
C ALA A 278 11.59 17.37 3.53
N GLY A 279 11.05 17.66 4.71
CA GLY A 279 11.33 18.91 5.41
C GLY A 279 12.83 19.05 5.72
N PRO A 280 13.29 20.26 6.04
CA PRO A 280 14.72 20.55 6.18
C PRO A 280 15.40 19.73 7.29
N GLY A 281 14.70 19.44 8.39
CA GLY A 281 15.27 18.69 9.50
C GLY A 281 15.44 17.19 9.20
N LEU A 282 14.42 16.55 8.64
CA LEU A 282 14.45 15.15 8.23
C LEU A 282 15.41 14.95 7.06
N ARG A 283 15.43 15.88 6.11
CA ARG A 283 16.37 15.87 4.98
C ARG A 283 17.81 15.81 5.47
N GLU A 284 18.20 16.69 6.40
CA GLU A 284 19.56 16.72 6.93
C GLU A 284 19.95 15.37 7.57
N VAL A 285 19.03 14.74 8.32
CA VAL A 285 19.28 13.42 8.91
C VAL A 285 19.43 12.35 7.84
N CYS A 286 18.57 12.35 6.82
CA CYS A 286 18.64 11.40 5.72
C CYS A 286 19.94 11.52 4.93
N GLU A 287 20.39 12.74 4.64
CA GLU A 287 21.68 13.01 3.98
C GLU A 287 22.87 12.54 4.81
N ALA A 288 22.88 12.88 6.11
CA ALA A 288 23.98 12.53 7.00
C ALA A 288 24.15 11.03 7.19
N VAL A 289 23.04 10.28 7.27
CA VAL A 289 23.04 8.83 7.48
C VAL A 289 23.09 8.06 6.15
N GLY A 290 22.61 8.65 5.06
CA GLY A 290 22.49 7.99 3.75
C GLY A 290 21.29 7.06 3.65
N ILE A 291 20.14 7.46 4.21
CA ILE A 291 18.90 6.66 4.27
C ILE A 291 17.74 7.37 3.57
N PRO A 292 16.73 6.62 3.06
CA PRO A 292 15.49 7.23 2.59
C PRO A 292 14.67 7.82 3.74
N PRO A 293 13.77 8.79 3.48
CA PRO A 293 12.85 9.34 4.48
C PRO A 293 11.71 8.36 4.83
N VAL A 294 11.55 7.29 4.03
CA VAL A 294 10.61 6.20 4.24
C VAL A 294 11.37 4.88 4.32
N LEU A 295 11.39 4.23 5.49
CA LEU A 295 12.14 3.01 5.74
C LEU A 295 11.26 1.77 5.58
N HIS A 296 11.66 0.83 4.73
CA HIS A 296 10.97 -0.45 4.55
C HIS A 296 11.44 -1.48 5.58
N LEU A 297 10.60 -1.77 6.57
CA LEU A 297 10.90 -2.69 7.68
C LEU A 297 10.50 -4.14 7.41
N GLY A 298 9.73 -4.42 6.35
CA GLY A 298 9.44 -5.80 5.94
C GLY A 298 7.97 -6.08 5.62
N SER A 299 7.59 -7.33 5.85
CA SER A 299 6.23 -7.84 5.70
C SER A 299 5.33 -7.46 6.88
N CYS A 300 4.03 -7.77 6.83
CA CYS A 300 3.11 -7.48 7.94
C CYS A 300 3.53 -8.11 9.29
N VAL A 301 4.24 -9.24 9.29
CA VAL A 301 4.73 -9.84 10.56
C VAL A 301 5.95 -9.10 11.11
N ASP A 302 6.66 -8.36 10.27
CA ASP A 302 7.76 -7.48 10.65
C ASP A 302 7.28 -6.19 11.32
N ASN A 303 5.98 -5.98 11.49
CA ASN A 303 5.46 -4.97 12.44
C ASN A 303 5.96 -5.22 13.87
N SER A 304 6.36 -6.46 14.20
CA SER A 304 7.12 -6.77 15.41
C SER A 304 8.44 -6.00 15.52
N ARG A 305 9.10 -5.72 14.39
CA ARG A 305 10.32 -4.90 14.35
C ARG A 305 10.03 -3.45 14.72
N ILE A 306 8.88 -2.90 14.30
CA ILE A 306 8.47 -1.54 14.71
C ILE A 306 8.34 -1.47 16.23
N LEU A 307 7.70 -2.45 16.86
CA LEU A 307 7.62 -2.51 18.33
C LEU A 307 8.99 -2.71 18.98
N THR A 308 9.87 -3.49 18.34
CA THR A 308 11.25 -3.68 18.81
C THR A 308 12.01 -2.35 18.80
N VAL A 309 11.91 -1.58 17.70
CA VAL A 309 12.50 -0.24 17.57
C VAL A 309 11.92 0.71 18.61
N LEU A 310 10.60 0.74 18.81
CA LEU A 310 9.98 1.60 19.83
C LEU A 310 10.45 1.22 21.25
N ALA A 311 10.53 -0.07 21.58
CA ALA A 311 11.06 -0.51 22.86
C ALA A 311 12.54 -0.12 23.06
N GLN A 312 13.35 -0.24 22.00
CA GLN A 312 14.74 0.21 22.01
C GLN A 312 14.85 1.73 22.16
N MET A 313 14.01 2.51 21.48
CA MET A 313 13.97 3.98 21.62
C MET A 313 13.67 4.39 23.07
N ALA A 314 12.72 3.74 23.73
CA ALA A 314 12.44 3.97 25.15
C ALA A 314 13.64 3.59 26.03
N THR A 315 14.27 2.44 25.78
CA THR A 315 15.39 1.93 26.59
C THR A 315 16.69 2.72 26.39
N GLU A 316 16.95 3.25 25.19
CA GLU A 316 18.12 4.09 24.88
C GLU A 316 18.07 5.44 25.63
N GLY A 317 16.86 5.85 26.03
CA GLY A 317 16.61 7.01 26.87
C GLY A 317 16.48 8.33 26.11
N GLY A 318 16.01 9.36 26.84
CA GLY A 318 15.80 10.72 26.32
C GLY A 318 14.43 10.96 25.68
N LEU A 319 13.63 9.91 25.45
CA LEU A 319 12.26 9.98 24.93
C LEU A 319 11.25 9.26 25.83
N GLY A 320 11.42 9.38 27.14
CA GLY A 320 10.60 8.69 28.14
C GLY A 320 11.09 7.27 28.46
N GLU A 321 10.28 6.54 29.20
CA GLU A 321 10.62 5.19 29.71
C GLU A 321 9.68 4.11 29.16
N ASP A 322 8.60 4.50 28.48
CA ASP A 322 7.62 3.60 27.86
C ASP A 322 7.35 3.97 26.39
N ILE A 323 6.89 3.00 25.60
CA ILE A 323 6.45 3.24 24.21
C ILE A 323 5.38 4.34 24.14
N ALA A 324 4.52 4.43 25.17
CA ALA A 324 3.50 5.45 25.27
C ALA A 324 4.05 6.88 25.37
N ASP A 325 5.32 7.06 25.76
CA ASP A 325 5.94 8.39 25.87
C ASP A 325 6.51 8.89 24.54
N ILE A 326 6.85 7.95 23.65
CA ILE A 326 7.53 8.25 22.40
C ILE A 326 6.62 9.10 21.50
N PRO A 327 7.15 10.17 20.87
CA PRO A 327 6.41 10.97 19.89
C PRO A 327 6.26 10.19 18.57
N ALA A 328 5.40 9.16 18.59
CA ALA A 328 5.16 8.26 17.48
C ALA A 328 3.68 7.88 17.31
N VAL A 329 3.29 7.56 16.07
CA VAL A 329 1.93 7.13 15.72
C VAL A 329 1.96 5.98 14.73
N GLY A 330 1.18 4.94 14.99
CA GLY A 330 0.91 3.88 14.02
C GLY A 330 -0.34 4.20 13.20
N MET A 331 -0.38 3.77 11.94
CA MET A 331 -1.58 3.89 11.13
C MET A 331 -1.70 2.83 10.05
N ALA A 332 -2.93 2.51 9.70
CA ALA A 332 -3.25 1.73 8.52
C ALA A 332 -4.34 2.44 7.71
N PRO A 333 -3.95 3.35 6.79
CA PRO A 333 -4.90 4.24 6.13
C PRO A 333 -5.89 3.50 5.22
N GLU A 334 -5.45 2.42 4.56
CA GLU A 334 -6.28 1.63 3.64
C GLU A 334 -6.49 0.20 4.14
N TRP A 335 -6.60 0.02 5.46
CA TRP A 335 -6.77 -1.30 6.08
C TRP A 335 -8.00 -2.06 5.54
N MET A 336 -7.90 -3.38 5.49
CA MET A 336 -8.95 -4.25 4.94
C MET A 336 -9.06 -5.59 5.67
N SER A 337 -7.93 -6.23 5.96
CA SER A 337 -7.92 -7.55 6.58
C SER A 337 -8.09 -7.51 8.10
N GLU A 338 -8.65 -8.57 8.68
CA GLU A 338 -8.71 -8.76 10.13
C GLU A 338 -7.32 -8.80 10.78
N LYS A 339 -6.28 -9.17 10.00
CA LYS A 339 -4.89 -9.04 10.44
C LYS A 339 -4.55 -7.59 10.82
N ALA A 340 -5.00 -6.61 10.04
CA ALA A 340 -4.74 -5.20 10.33
C ALA A 340 -5.41 -4.76 11.65
N LEU A 341 -6.63 -5.24 11.94
CA LEU A 341 -7.30 -5.00 13.22
C LEU A 341 -6.56 -5.63 14.40
N SER A 342 -6.09 -6.87 14.23
CA SER A 342 -5.27 -7.55 15.23
C SER A 342 -3.94 -6.81 15.46
N ILE A 343 -3.32 -6.31 14.40
CA ILE A 343 -2.08 -5.52 14.48
C ILE A 343 -2.30 -4.24 15.26
N ALA A 344 -3.33 -3.47 14.88
CA ALA A 344 -3.68 -2.25 15.60
C ALA A 344 -3.93 -2.51 17.08
N THR A 345 -4.65 -3.59 17.41
CA THR A 345 -4.99 -3.93 18.79
C THR A 345 -3.76 -4.27 19.63
N TYR A 346 -2.82 -5.08 19.12
CA TYR A 346 -1.61 -5.38 19.90
C TYR A 346 -0.67 -4.17 19.99
N CYS A 347 -0.59 -3.32 18.97
CA CYS A 347 0.20 -2.08 19.02
C CYS A 347 -0.34 -1.14 20.10
N VAL A 348 -1.68 -1.01 20.20
CA VAL A 348 -2.34 -0.24 21.26
C VAL A 348 -2.09 -0.85 22.63
N ALA A 349 -2.19 -2.17 22.76
CA ALA A 349 -1.85 -2.87 24.00
C ALA A 349 -0.38 -2.69 24.40
N SER A 350 0.50 -2.32 23.46
CA SER A 350 1.92 -2.02 23.68
C SER A 350 2.19 -0.53 23.95
N GLY A 351 1.17 0.33 24.09
CA GLY A 351 1.34 1.75 24.39
C GLY A 351 1.22 2.70 23.20
N ALA A 352 1.07 2.21 21.97
CA ALA A 352 1.04 3.07 20.79
C ALA A 352 -0.34 3.69 20.53
N TYR A 353 -0.38 4.93 20.04
CA TYR A 353 -1.56 5.48 19.37
C TYR A 353 -1.64 4.94 17.94
N VAL A 354 -2.78 4.37 17.58
CA VAL A 354 -3.02 3.80 16.25
C VAL A 354 -4.25 4.40 15.58
N ILE A 355 -4.13 4.79 14.30
CA ILE A 355 -5.22 5.31 13.47
C ILE A 355 -5.53 4.33 12.34
N LEU A 356 -6.78 3.87 12.25
CA LEU A 356 -7.28 3.09 11.12
C LEU A 356 -8.03 4.01 10.16
N GLY A 357 -7.51 4.14 8.94
CA GLY A 357 -8.00 5.12 7.98
C GLY A 357 -9.16 4.64 7.10
N GLY A 358 -9.73 5.56 6.34
CA GLY A 358 -10.51 5.23 5.14
C GLY A 358 -11.87 4.59 5.36
N SER A 359 -12.29 4.49 6.62
CA SER A 359 -13.62 4.05 7.04
C SER A 359 -13.81 4.38 8.52
N SER A 360 -15.05 4.73 8.89
CA SER A 360 -15.52 4.86 10.27
C SER A 360 -15.45 3.56 11.09
N GLY A 361 -15.09 2.44 10.47
CA GLY A 361 -14.85 1.18 11.14
C GLY A 361 -16.14 0.39 11.44
N PRO A 362 -16.00 -0.89 11.84
CA PRO A 362 -17.13 -1.78 12.07
C PRO A 362 -17.88 -1.51 13.38
N VAL A 363 -17.30 -0.67 14.26
CA VAL A 363 -17.82 -0.36 15.60
C VAL A 363 -18.43 1.04 15.71
N SER A 364 -18.57 1.76 14.58
CA SER A 364 -19.08 3.13 14.53
C SER A 364 -20.49 3.29 15.10
N GLY A 365 -21.29 2.21 15.15
CA GLY A 365 -22.62 2.20 15.74
C GLY A 365 -22.67 2.15 17.27
N SER A 366 -21.52 2.06 17.97
CA SER A 366 -21.49 1.98 19.44
C SER A 366 -20.52 3.00 20.03
N GLU A 367 -21.07 4.09 20.57
CA GLU A 367 -20.31 5.12 21.27
C GLU A 367 -19.52 4.55 22.46
N THR A 368 -20.12 3.61 23.21
CA THR A 368 -19.46 2.94 24.33
C THR A 368 -18.21 2.17 23.89
N VAL A 369 -18.26 1.46 22.76
CA VAL A 369 -17.10 0.73 22.23
C VAL A 369 -16.04 1.72 21.75
N LEU A 370 -16.43 2.78 21.04
CA LEU A 370 -15.51 3.82 20.59
C LEU A 370 -14.77 4.48 21.76
N GLN A 371 -15.50 4.91 22.80
CA GLN A 371 -14.91 5.51 24.01
C GLN A 371 -14.01 4.53 24.77
N MET A 372 -14.38 3.25 24.82
CA MET A 372 -13.54 2.22 25.43
C MET A 372 -12.22 2.06 24.67
N MET A 373 -12.26 2.08 23.33
CA MET A 373 -11.09 1.88 22.46
C MET A 373 -10.17 3.11 22.39
N SER A 374 -10.72 4.30 22.53
CA SER A 374 -9.96 5.54 22.59
C SER A 374 -9.48 5.81 24.03
N GLU A 375 -10.30 6.47 24.84
CA GLU A 375 -9.95 6.96 26.18
C GLU A 375 -9.76 5.83 27.20
N GLY A 376 -10.60 4.80 27.11
CA GLY A 376 -10.55 3.66 28.03
C GLY A 376 -9.24 2.89 27.92
N TRP A 377 -8.76 2.64 26.70
CA TRP A 377 -7.48 1.99 26.45
C TRP A 377 -6.31 2.93 26.74
N GLU A 378 -6.40 4.22 26.39
CA GLU A 378 -5.35 5.21 26.69
C GLU A 378 -5.05 5.23 28.19
N LYS A 379 -6.10 5.25 29.03
CA LYS A 379 -5.96 5.23 30.49
C LYS A 379 -5.37 3.92 31.03
N LYS A 380 -5.59 2.80 30.33
CA LYS A 380 -5.21 1.47 30.82
C LYS A 380 -3.80 1.06 30.40
N VAL A 381 -3.42 1.36 29.16
CA VAL A 381 -2.18 0.88 28.52
C VAL A 381 -1.39 1.99 27.83
N GLY A 382 -1.81 3.25 27.90
CA GLY A 382 -1.13 4.38 27.24
C GLY A 382 -1.43 4.52 25.74
N GLY A 383 -1.74 3.41 25.07
CA GLY A 383 -2.14 3.37 23.66
C GLY A 383 -3.65 3.53 23.45
N ARG A 384 -4.04 3.93 22.24
CA ARG A 384 -5.46 4.12 21.86
C ARG A 384 -5.71 3.85 20.38
N LEU A 385 -6.93 3.48 20.03
CA LEU A 385 -7.33 3.19 18.65
C LEU A 385 -8.45 4.13 18.19
N GLU A 386 -8.27 4.75 17.01
CA GLU A 386 -9.31 5.55 16.37
C GLU A 386 -9.54 5.14 14.91
N PHE A 387 -10.77 5.35 14.44
CA PHE A 387 -11.14 5.22 13.03
C PHE A 387 -11.36 6.62 12.45
N VAL A 388 -10.65 6.95 11.37
CA VAL A 388 -10.67 8.28 10.77
C VAL A 388 -10.77 8.13 9.26
N GLU A 389 -11.78 8.71 8.63
CA GLU A 389 -12.00 8.53 7.18
C GLU A 389 -11.06 9.39 6.34
N GLU A 390 -10.91 10.67 6.69
CA GLU A 390 -10.25 11.68 5.87
C GLU A 390 -8.74 11.78 6.14
N GLY A 391 -7.94 11.82 5.06
CA GLY A 391 -6.48 11.90 5.14
C GLY A 391 -5.97 13.13 5.88
N GLU A 392 -6.57 14.30 5.63
CA GLU A 392 -6.23 15.56 6.32
C GLU A 392 -6.37 15.41 7.84
N GLU A 393 -7.44 14.74 8.28
CA GLU A 393 -7.71 14.53 9.71
C GLU A 393 -6.76 13.50 10.32
N ILE A 394 -6.37 12.46 9.57
CA ILE A 394 -5.33 11.50 10.00
C ILE A 394 -4.03 12.24 10.27
N VAL A 395 -3.56 13.06 9.31
CA VAL A 395 -2.31 13.83 9.44
C VAL A 395 -2.40 14.81 10.60
N ARG A 396 -3.50 15.59 10.69
CA ARG A 396 -3.70 16.57 11.76
C ARG A 396 -3.65 15.93 13.14
N ARG A 397 -4.36 14.81 13.34
CA ARG A 397 -4.37 14.08 14.62
C ARG A 397 -3.02 13.46 14.96
N ALA A 398 -2.35 12.88 13.97
CA ALA A 398 -1.03 12.28 14.17
C ALA A 398 0.01 13.33 14.58
N LEU A 399 0.08 14.46 13.87
CA LEU A 399 0.99 15.55 14.20
C LEU A 399 0.67 16.17 15.57
N ALA A 400 -0.62 16.41 15.86
CA ALA A 400 -1.02 16.93 17.17
C ALA A 400 -0.65 15.97 18.33
N HIS A 401 -0.75 14.65 18.11
CA HIS A 401 -0.32 13.66 19.09
C HIS A 401 1.21 13.69 19.28
N ILE A 402 1.97 13.71 18.19
CA ILE A 402 3.43 13.82 18.22
C ILE A 402 3.85 15.06 19.01
N ASP A 403 3.28 16.23 18.71
CA ASP A 403 3.61 17.48 19.40
C ASP A 403 3.23 17.44 20.89
N LYS A 404 2.07 16.85 21.21
CA LYS A 404 1.66 16.65 22.61
C LYS A 404 2.69 15.81 23.35
N LYS A 405 3.13 14.68 22.79
CA LYS A 405 4.15 13.81 23.41
C LYS A 405 5.49 14.52 23.58
N ARG A 406 5.91 15.31 22.59
CA ARG A 406 7.09 16.18 22.72
C ARG A 406 6.96 17.15 23.89
N ALA A 407 5.80 17.80 24.03
CA ALA A 407 5.54 18.74 25.12
C ALA A 407 5.50 18.04 26.49
N ASP A 408 4.87 16.87 26.58
CA ASP A 408 4.81 16.05 27.80
C ASP A 408 6.23 15.62 28.26
N LEU A 409 7.16 15.42 27.30
CA LEU A 409 8.58 15.15 27.54
C LEU A 409 9.43 16.41 27.84
N GLY A 410 8.83 17.62 27.78
CA GLY A 410 9.55 18.88 27.99
C GLY A 410 10.50 19.27 26.84
N LEU A 411 10.31 18.70 25.64
CA LEU A 411 11.09 19.04 24.46
C LEU A 411 10.67 20.40 23.91
N ALA A 412 11.57 21.06 23.17
CA ALA A 412 11.25 22.30 22.49
C ALA A 412 10.13 22.07 21.45
N GLU A 413 9.26 23.09 21.33
CA GLU A 413 8.22 23.14 20.29
C GLU A 413 8.87 22.98 18.91
N TYR A 414 8.20 22.21 18.05
CA TYR A 414 8.69 22.00 16.69
C TYR A 414 8.56 23.30 15.88
N ASP A 415 9.66 23.70 15.27
CA ASP A 415 9.73 24.89 14.42
C ASP A 415 10.26 24.49 13.03
N PRO A 416 9.41 24.50 11.99
CA PRO A 416 9.79 24.13 10.63
C PRO A 416 10.80 25.09 10.00
N SER A 417 10.99 26.28 10.56
CA SER A 417 11.94 27.30 10.07
C SER A 417 13.31 27.23 10.75
N LYS A 418 13.44 26.40 11.79
CA LYS A 418 14.67 26.29 12.59
C LYS A 418 15.86 25.75 11.80
N TRP A 419 15.61 24.85 10.85
CA TRP A 419 16.64 24.16 10.09
C TRP A 419 16.75 24.75 8.68
N GLY A 420 17.96 25.18 8.31
CA GLY A 420 18.25 25.72 6.99
C GLY A 420 18.49 24.63 5.94
N MET A 421 18.91 25.04 4.75
CA MET A 421 19.37 24.09 3.73
C MET A 421 20.71 23.49 4.18
N SER A 422 20.84 22.17 4.05
CA SER A 422 22.11 21.46 4.23
C SER A 422 23.21 22.07 3.37
N GLY A 423 24.43 22.12 3.87
CA GLY A 423 25.58 22.76 3.20
C GLY A 423 26.00 22.07 1.89
N ASP A 424 25.41 20.92 1.58
CA ASP A 424 25.66 20.13 0.38
C ASP A 424 24.84 20.58 -0.84
N TRP A 425 24.01 21.62 -0.73
CA TRP A 425 23.18 22.12 -1.84
C TRP A 425 23.96 22.44 -3.12
N ARG A 426 25.27 22.73 -2.99
CA ARG A 426 26.21 22.96 -4.11
C ARG A 426 26.83 21.69 -4.66
N ILE A 427 26.78 20.57 -3.94
CA ILE A 427 27.45 19.32 -4.30
C ILE A 427 26.91 18.74 -5.61
N PRO A 428 25.58 18.71 -5.90
CA PRO A 428 25.11 18.28 -7.21
C PRO A 428 25.66 19.14 -8.36
N GLU A 429 25.70 20.47 -8.19
CA GLU A 429 26.28 21.39 -9.17
C GLU A 429 27.77 21.08 -9.39
N ILE A 430 28.52 20.89 -8.29
CA ILE A 430 29.92 20.53 -8.32
C ILE A 430 30.11 19.18 -9.01
N LEU A 431 29.37 18.13 -8.64
CA LEU A 431 29.53 16.78 -9.20
C LEU A 431 29.27 16.73 -10.72
N GLY A 432 28.45 17.64 -11.25
CA GLY A 432 28.22 17.81 -12.68
C GLY A 432 29.35 18.48 -13.45
N LEU A 433 30.33 19.10 -12.78
CA LEU A 433 31.48 19.73 -13.43
C LEU A 433 32.52 18.68 -13.90
N PRO A 434 33.33 18.99 -14.93
CA PRO A 434 34.55 18.22 -15.27
C PRO A 434 35.48 18.04 -14.07
N LEU A 435 36.33 17.00 -14.07
CA LEU A 435 37.21 16.69 -12.91
C LEU A 435 38.11 17.87 -12.50
N GLU A 436 38.71 18.58 -13.45
CA GLU A 436 39.57 19.72 -13.13
C GLU A 436 38.79 20.88 -12.49
N GLU A 437 37.58 21.17 -13.00
CA GLU A 437 36.70 22.22 -12.49
C GLU A 437 36.11 21.85 -11.11
N ARG A 438 35.87 20.56 -10.86
CA ARG A 438 35.49 20.04 -9.54
C ARG A 438 36.57 20.27 -8.51
N ILE A 439 37.82 19.95 -8.86
CA ILE A 439 38.96 20.14 -7.96
C ILE A 439 39.10 21.63 -7.61
N GLU A 440 38.97 22.52 -8.61
CA GLU A 440 39.00 23.96 -8.39
C GLU A 440 37.81 24.45 -7.55
N ALA A 441 36.60 23.94 -7.77
CA ALA A 441 35.41 24.34 -7.03
C ALA A 441 35.42 23.89 -5.56
N VAL A 442 36.00 22.73 -5.26
CA VAL A 442 36.06 22.16 -3.90
C VAL A 442 37.27 22.66 -3.12
N TYR A 443 38.45 22.70 -3.76
CA TYR A 443 39.72 23.00 -3.07
C TYR A 443 40.27 24.40 -3.39
N GLY A 444 39.61 25.15 -4.26
CA GLY A 444 40.11 26.42 -4.80
C GLY A 444 41.13 26.20 -5.93
N LYS A 445 41.45 27.26 -6.69
CA LYS A 445 42.63 27.21 -7.58
C LYS A 445 43.86 26.96 -6.73
N ALA A 446 44.65 25.94 -7.08
CA ALA A 446 46.01 25.83 -6.59
C ALA A 446 46.73 27.16 -6.88
N GLY A 447 47.07 27.89 -5.83
CA GLY A 447 47.76 29.18 -5.95
C GLY A 447 49.03 29.01 -6.78
N LYS A 448 49.20 29.87 -7.78
CA LYS A 448 50.50 30.07 -8.42
C LYS A 448 51.40 30.91 -7.53
#